data_AF-A0A2A8PTK7-F1
#
_entry.id   AF-A0A2A8PTK7-F1
#
_cell.length_a   1.000
_cell.length_b   1.000
_cell.length_c   1.000
_cell.angle_alpha   90.00
_cell.angle_beta   90.00
_cell.angle_gamma   90.00
#
_symmetry.space_group_name_H-M   'P 1'
#
loop_
_entity.id
_entity.type
_entity.pdbx_description
1 polymer ?
#
loop_
_entity_poly.entity_id
_entity_poly.type
_entity_poly.pdbx_seq_one_letter_code
_entity_poly.pdbx_strand_id
1 'polypeptide(L)'
;MEREKVLHSVQDNPFGGGYYIDIKGIQEPTQEMVASYFMETFKKNDNELTMELKNLIIKMANEEDGYSVSGLVAAVKQIPVLAIRKYSYEHAFAYFRETLQYSEQDFDYWCDRVEDIVQGFTNVQYRAIKMAMTNNKDMLFSIVEKLDEMNTIELQIKDELERQFLSWKDRKTNQSVITL
;
A
#
# COMPACT_ATOMS: atom_id res chain seq x y z
N MET A 1 30.54 -6.86 -16.72
CA MET A 1 30.46 -5.57 -15.99
C MET A 1 31.60 -5.58 -15.00
N GLU A 2 32.61 -4.73 -15.17
CA GLU A 2 33.86 -4.80 -14.41
C GLU A 2 33.69 -4.24 -12.99
N ARG A 3 34.14 -5.00 -11.99
CA ARG A 3 34.04 -4.72 -10.55
C ARG A 3 34.46 -3.29 -10.16
N GLU A 4 35.45 -2.73 -10.86
CA GLU A 4 35.93 -1.35 -10.64
C GLU A 4 34.87 -0.29 -10.94
N LYS A 5 34.04 -0.46 -11.98
CA LYS A 5 32.95 0.48 -12.29
C LYS A 5 31.88 0.52 -11.20
N VAL A 6 31.59 -0.63 -10.59
CA VAL A 6 30.62 -0.71 -9.48
C VAL A 6 31.19 -0.02 -8.25
N LEU A 7 32.46 -0.28 -7.90
CA LEU A 7 33.11 0.35 -6.75
C LEU A 7 33.20 1.88 -6.88
N HIS A 8 33.60 2.38 -8.05
CA HIS A 8 33.61 3.83 -8.33
C HIS A 8 32.22 4.45 -8.21
N SER A 9 31.18 3.79 -8.71
CA SER A 9 29.81 4.31 -8.62
C SER A 9 29.27 4.43 -7.18
N VAL A 10 29.81 3.63 -6.25
CA VAL A 10 29.48 3.69 -4.82
C VAL A 10 30.32 4.74 -4.10
N GLN A 11 31.63 4.80 -4.39
CA GLN A 11 32.57 5.76 -3.76
C GLN A 11 32.31 7.21 -4.18
N ASP A 12 32.04 7.42 -5.47
CA ASP A 12 31.87 8.74 -6.06
C ASP A 12 30.39 9.17 -6.13
N ASN A 13 29.49 8.52 -5.36
CA ASN A 13 28.07 8.82 -5.39
C ASN A 13 27.79 10.26 -4.88
N PRO A 14 27.41 11.21 -5.76
CA PRO A 14 27.23 12.60 -5.39
C PRO A 14 25.96 12.84 -4.56
N PHE A 15 25.08 11.84 -4.44
CA PHE A 15 23.82 11.91 -3.69
C PHE A 15 23.97 11.40 -2.25
N GLY A 16 25.16 10.92 -1.85
CA GLY A 16 25.49 10.57 -0.46
C GLY A 16 24.66 9.43 0.18
N GLY A 17 23.90 8.68 -0.61
CA GLY A 17 22.98 7.65 -0.14
C GLY A 17 23.35 6.23 -0.61
N GLY A 18 22.94 5.22 0.17
CA GLY A 18 23.11 3.81 -0.17
C GLY A 18 22.89 2.89 1.02
N TYR A 19 22.60 1.62 0.76
CA TYR A 19 22.52 0.58 1.77
C TYR A 19 23.67 -0.40 1.56
N TYR A 20 24.46 -0.64 2.61
CA TYR A 20 25.36 -1.78 2.66
C TYR A 20 24.60 -2.95 3.29
N ILE A 21 24.35 -3.99 2.50
CA ILE A 21 23.71 -5.21 2.98
C ILE A 21 24.78 -6.28 3.10
N ASP A 22 25.10 -6.67 4.33
CA ASP A 22 25.97 -7.82 4.56
C ASP A 22 25.17 -9.11 4.38
N ILE A 23 25.39 -9.78 3.25
CA ILE A 23 24.71 -11.03 2.89
C ILE A 23 24.99 -12.12 3.95
N LYS A 24 26.15 -12.09 4.62
CA LYS A 24 26.48 -13.08 5.65
C LYS A 24 25.66 -12.93 6.93
N GLY A 25 25.08 -11.75 7.16
CA GLY A 25 24.24 -11.45 8.32
C GLY A 25 22.74 -11.57 8.04
N ILE A 26 22.33 -11.92 6.82
CA ILE A 26 20.91 -12.11 6.48
C ILE A 26 20.44 -13.42 7.12
N GLN A 27 19.41 -13.31 7.93
CA GLN A 27 18.71 -14.43 8.56
C GLN A 27 17.21 -14.29 8.37
N GLU A 28 16.49 -15.40 8.44
CA GLU A 28 15.02 -15.35 8.48
C GLU A 28 14.56 -14.60 9.74
N PRO A 29 13.54 -13.73 9.63
CA PRO A 29 13.00 -13.03 10.78
C PRO A 29 12.34 -14.03 11.74
N THR A 30 12.49 -13.81 13.04
CA THR A 30 11.75 -14.62 14.01
C THR A 30 10.26 -14.30 13.95
N GLN A 31 9.44 -15.20 14.47
CA GLN A 31 8.00 -15.00 14.51
C GLN A 31 7.64 -13.74 15.31
N GLU A 32 8.33 -13.49 16.42
CA GLU A 32 8.15 -12.32 17.27
C GLU A 32 8.50 -11.04 16.50
N MET A 33 9.58 -11.04 15.72
CA MET A 33 9.96 -9.89 14.89
C MET A 33 8.86 -9.56 13.87
N VAL A 34 8.32 -10.58 13.19
CA VAL A 34 7.23 -10.39 12.22
C VAL A 34 5.97 -9.90 12.93
N ALA A 35 5.63 -10.47 14.09
CA ALA A 35 4.45 -10.07 14.86
C ALA A 35 4.56 -8.63 15.39
N SER A 36 5.70 -8.25 15.94
CA SER A 36 5.98 -6.88 16.39
C SER A 36 5.91 -5.91 15.22
N TYR A 37 6.57 -6.22 14.11
CA TYR A 37 6.53 -5.38 12.91
C TYR A 37 5.11 -5.18 12.39
N PHE A 38 4.31 -6.25 12.31
CA PHE A 38 2.91 -6.17 11.91
C PHE A 38 2.11 -5.29 12.87
N MET A 39 2.19 -5.52 14.19
CA MET A 39 1.44 -4.73 15.17
C MET A 39 1.83 -3.25 15.19
N GLU A 40 3.10 -2.94 14.98
CA GLU A 40 3.61 -1.55 14.97
C GLU A 40 3.20 -0.78 13.72
N THR A 41 3.13 -1.45 12.56
CA THR A 41 2.96 -0.79 11.26
C THR A 41 1.55 -0.94 10.68
N PHE A 42 0.79 -1.95 11.11
CA PHE A 42 -0.52 -2.24 10.56
C PHE A 42 -1.61 -1.35 11.15
N LYS A 43 -1.96 -0.29 10.41
CA LYS A 43 -3.08 0.59 10.73
C LYS A 43 -4.41 0.00 10.24
N LYS A 44 -5.04 -0.85 11.06
CA LYS A 44 -6.28 -1.56 10.69
C LYS A 44 -7.41 -0.64 10.20
N ASN A 45 -7.73 0.39 10.97
CA ASN A 45 -8.94 1.20 10.75
C ASN A 45 -8.68 2.52 10.02
N ASP A 46 -7.48 2.70 9.47
CA ASP A 46 -7.04 3.98 8.91
C ASP A 46 -6.39 3.80 7.54
N ASN A 47 -7.01 4.39 6.52
CA ASN A 47 -6.53 4.41 5.14
C ASN A 47 -6.06 5.81 4.77
N GLU A 48 -4.97 6.23 5.41
CA GLU A 48 -4.39 7.58 5.32
C GLU A 48 -4.32 8.11 3.88
N LEU A 49 -3.76 7.34 2.94
CA LEU A 49 -3.67 7.77 1.53
C LEU A 49 -5.04 8.11 0.91
N THR A 50 -6.04 7.27 1.14
CA THR A 50 -7.38 7.45 0.56
C THR A 50 -8.08 8.65 1.17
N MET A 51 -7.99 8.80 2.49
CA MET A 51 -8.62 9.89 3.24
C MET A 51 -7.97 11.24 2.94
N GLU A 52 -6.64 11.30 2.95
CA GLU A 52 -5.91 12.53 2.62
C GLU A 52 -6.11 12.94 1.16
N LEU A 53 -6.13 11.98 0.23
CA LEU A 53 -6.45 12.27 -1.16
C LEU A 53 -7.87 12.81 -1.33
N LYS A 54 -8.86 12.21 -0.66
CA LYS A 54 -10.25 12.69 -0.65
C LYS A 54 -10.32 14.13 -0.13
N ASN A 55 -9.72 14.40 1.02
CA ASN A 55 -9.70 15.74 1.62
C ASN A 55 -9.02 16.76 0.69
N LEU A 56 -7.88 16.41 0.11
CA LEU A 56 -7.16 17.27 -0.82
C LEU A 56 -8.00 17.59 -2.07
N ILE A 57 -8.59 16.58 -2.72
CA ILE A 57 -9.40 16.78 -3.92
C ILE A 57 -10.60 17.68 -3.62
N ILE A 58 -11.28 17.50 -2.48
CA ILE A 58 -12.41 18.35 -2.06
C ILE A 58 -11.94 19.80 -1.89
N LYS A 59 -10.86 20.03 -1.14
CA LYS A 59 -10.30 21.37 -0.93
C LYS A 59 -9.91 22.06 -2.24
N MET A 60 -9.26 21.33 -3.15
CA MET A 60 -8.84 21.87 -4.45
C MET A 60 -10.03 22.15 -5.37
N ALA A 61 -11.08 21.32 -5.36
CA ALA A 61 -12.28 21.55 -6.13
C ALA A 61 -13.09 22.76 -5.61
N ASN A 62 -13.13 22.94 -4.29
CA ASN A 62 -13.76 24.09 -3.63
C ASN A 62 -12.89 25.34 -3.64
N GLU A 63 -11.62 25.22 -4.04
CA GLU A 63 -10.63 26.32 -4.07
C GLU A 63 -10.42 26.95 -2.68
N GLU A 64 -10.42 26.09 -1.65
CA GLU A 64 -10.17 26.44 -0.25
C GLU A 64 -8.66 26.57 0.03
N ASP A 65 -8.29 27.28 1.10
CA ASP A 65 -6.90 27.39 1.58
C ASP A 65 -5.87 27.86 0.52
N GLY A 66 -6.32 28.61 -0.50
CA GLY A 66 -5.46 29.08 -1.60
C GLY A 66 -5.16 28.02 -2.66
N TYR A 67 -5.81 26.85 -2.60
CA TYR A 67 -5.76 25.87 -3.66
C TYR A 67 -6.57 26.30 -4.89
N SER A 68 -6.16 25.79 -6.05
CA SER A 68 -6.91 25.93 -7.29
C SER A 68 -7.21 24.55 -7.89
N VAL A 69 -8.35 24.44 -8.59
CA VAL A 69 -8.70 23.20 -9.29
C VAL A 69 -7.68 22.88 -10.41
N SER A 70 -7.04 23.90 -10.98
CA SER A 70 -5.98 23.74 -11.99
C SER A 70 -4.71 23.07 -11.42
N GLY A 71 -4.42 23.26 -10.13
CA GLY A 71 -3.28 22.63 -9.46
C GLY A 71 -3.45 21.11 -9.29
N LEU A 72 -4.66 20.59 -9.46
CA LEU A 72 -5.00 19.20 -9.18
C LEU A 72 -4.21 18.22 -10.05
N VAL A 73 -3.89 18.58 -11.29
CA VAL A 73 -3.05 17.77 -12.20
C VAL A 73 -1.70 17.46 -11.57
N ALA A 74 -1.06 18.46 -10.96
CA ALA A 74 0.22 18.28 -10.29
C ALA A 74 0.06 17.46 -9.00
N ALA A 75 -0.99 17.74 -8.22
CA ALA A 75 -1.27 17.06 -6.96
C ALA A 75 -1.48 15.55 -7.12
N VAL A 76 -2.22 15.12 -8.15
CA VAL A 76 -2.53 13.69 -8.35
C VAL A 76 -1.50 12.94 -9.20
N LYS A 77 -0.45 13.61 -9.69
CA LYS A 77 0.51 13.01 -10.64
C LYS A 77 1.17 11.74 -10.11
N GLN A 78 1.47 11.68 -8.82
CA GLN A 78 2.20 10.57 -8.19
C GLN A 78 1.30 9.46 -7.64
N ILE A 79 -0.03 9.58 -7.77
CA ILE A 79 -0.97 8.60 -7.23
C ILE A 79 -0.70 7.17 -7.73
N PRO A 80 -0.44 6.91 -9.02
CA PRO A 80 -0.13 5.55 -9.48
C PRO A 80 1.11 4.95 -8.82
N VAL A 81 2.15 5.78 -8.59
CA VAL A 81 3.39 5.33 -7.94
C VAL A 81 3.14 4.93 -6.48
N LEU A 82 2.26 5.66 -5.78
CA LEU A 82 1.85 5.32 -4.42
C LEU A 82 0.91 4.10 -4.39
N ALA A 83 0.00 3.99 -5.36
CA ALA A 83 -0.99 2.92 -5.44
C ALA A 83 -0.36 1.55 -5.62
N ILE A 84 0.72 1.42 -6.41
CA ILE A 84 1.45 0.15 -6.58
C ILE A 84 1.92 -0.43 -5.24
N ARG A 85 2.14 0.40 -4.21
CA ARG A 85 2.52 -0.12 -2.88
C ARG A 85 1.41 -0.91 -2.18
N LYS A 86 0.16 -0.85 -2.65
CA LYS A 86 -0.96 -1.63 -2.13
C LYS A 86 -0.82 -3.12 -2.42
N TYR A 87 -0.04 -3.52 -3.44
CA TYR A 87 0.32 -4.93 -3.69
C TYR A 87 1.08 -5.59 -2.53
N SER A 88 1.59 -4.80 -1.57
CA SER A 88 2.14 -5.36 -0.32
C SER A 88 1.12 -6.20 0.47
N TYR A 89 -0.19 -5.95 0.33
CA TYR A 89 -1.22 -6.79 0.93
C TYR A 89 -1.22 -8.22 0.36
N GLU A 90 -0.99 -8.39 -0.94
CA GLU A 90 -0.88 -9.72 -1.57
C GLU A 90 0.28 -10.52 -0.99
N HIS A 91 1.43 -9.85 -0.79
CA HIS A 91 2.59 -10.49 -0.17
C HIS A 91 2.31 -10.91 1.28
N ALA A 92 1.57 -10.12 2.04
CA ALA A 92 1.16 -10.49 3.38
C ALA A 92 0.18 -11.68 3.38
N PHE A 93 -0.80 -11.70 2.46
CA PHE A 93 -1.69 -12.86 2.29
C PHE A 93 -0.93 -14.13 1.89
N ALA A 94 0.01 -14.02 0.94
CA ALA A 94 0.84 -15.14 0.52
C ALA A 94 1.65 -15.72 1.70
N TYR A 95 2.27 -14.84 2.50
CA TYR A 95 3.04 -15.22 3.68
C TYR A 95 2.19 -15.98 4.71
N PHE A 96 0.99 -15.50 5.03
CA PHE A 96 0.12 -16.19 5.99
C PHE A 96 -0.47 -17.48 5.43
N ARG A 97 -0.82 -17.51 4.14
CA ARG A 97 -1.38 -18.68 3.46
C ARG A 97 -0.48 -19.90 3.57
N GLU A 98 0.83 -19.77 3.41
CA GLU A 98 1.77 -20.89 3.50
C GLU A 98 1.63 -21.66 4.83
N THR A 99 1.48 -20.93 5.94
CA THR A 99 1.33 -21.53 7.28
C THR A 99 -0.11 -21.95 7.57
N LEU A 100 -1.09 -21.20 7.06
CA LEU A 100 -2.52 -21.42 7.35
C LEU A 100 -3.17 -22.45 6.43
N GLN A 101 -2.55 -22.78 5.30
CA GLN A 101 -3.07 -23.68 4.28
C GLN A 101 -4.43 -23.22 3.74
N TYR A 102 -4.62 -21.91 3.58
CA TYR A 102 -5.81 -21.38 2.91
C TYR A 102 -5.84 -21.77 1.44
N SER A 103 -7.06 -21.86 0.89
CA SER A 103 -7.26 -22.26 -0.49
C SER A 103 -6.64 -21.24 -1.46
N GLU A 104 -6.30 -21.70 -2.66
CA GLU A 104 -5.87 -20.80 -3.75
C GLU A 104 -7.00 -19.85 -4.15
N GLN A 105 -8.24 -20.33 -4.16
CA GLN A 105 -9.41 -19.52 -4.48
C GLN A 105 -9.61 -18.34 -3.52
N ASP A 106 -9.43 -18.55 -2.21
CA ASP A 106 -9.53 -17.46 -1.23
C ASP A 106 -8.42 -16.43 -1.42
N PHE A 107 -7.21 -16.88 -1.77
CA PHE A 107 -6.07 -16.01 -2.04
C PHE A 107 -6.29 -15.16 -3.31
N ASP A 108 -6.71 -15.79 -4.40
CA ASP A 108 -7.00 -15.12 -5.67
C ASP A 108 -8.10 -14.07 -5.49
N TYR A 109 -9.16 -14.39 -4.73
CA TYR A 109 -10.19 -13.43 -4.38
C TYR A 109 -9.60 -12.17 -3.75
N TRP A 110 -8.72 -12.30 -2.76
CA TRP A 110 -8.12 -11.13 -2.12
C TRP A 110 -7.12 -10.39 -3.01
N CYS A 111 -6.41 -11.08 -3.91
CA CYS A 111 -5.57 -10.43 -4.91
C CYS A 111 -6.41 -9.56 -5.86
N ASP A 112 -7.55 -10.07 -6.34
CA ASP A 112 -8.49 -9.28 -7.16
C ASP A 112 -8.98 -8.03 -6.41
N ARG A 113 -9.25 -8.14 -5.10
CA ARG A 113 -9.63 -6.97 -4.27
C ARG A 113 -8.51 -5.95 -4.13
N VAL A 114 -7.25 -6.38 -4.06
CA VAL A 114 -6.10 -5.47 -4.06
C VAL A 114 -5.98 -4.77 -5.41
N GLU A 115 -6.13 -5.50 -6.51
CA GLU A 115 -6.14 -4.95 -7.87
C GLU A 115 -7.25 -3.90 -8.04
N ASP A 116 -8.46 -4.16 -7.53
CA ASP A 116 -9.58 -3.20 -7.55
C ASP A 116 -9.21 -1.84 -6.93
N ILE A 117 -8.44 -1.84 -5.83
CA ILE A 117 -7.97 -0.60 -5.19
C ILE A 117 -6.94 0.10 -6.07
N VAL A 118 -5.95 -0.64 -6.59
CA VAL A 118 -4.88 -0.08 -7.41
C VAL A 118 -5.46 0.56 -8.67
N GLN A 119 -6.38 -0.12 -9.35
CA GLN A 119 -7.10 0.42 -10.50
C GLN A 119 -8.03 1.56 -10.11
N GLY A 120 -8.64 1.50 -8.92
CA GLY A 120 -9.42 2.60 -8.34
C GLY A 120 -8.63 3.90 -8.25
N PHE A 121 -7.39 3.87 -7.76
CA PHE A 121 -6.51 5.04 -7.69
C PHE A 121 -6.19 5.61 -9.08
N THR A 122 -5.95 4.74 -10.07
CA THR A 122 -5.74 5.15 -11.47
C THR A 122 -6.99 5.84 -12.03
N ASN A 123 -8.17 5.31 -11.72
CA ASN A 123 -9.45 5.90 -12.14
C ASN A 123 -9.69 7.29 -11.51
N VAL A 124 -9.45 7.41 -10.20
CA VAL A 124 -9.52 8.68 -9.46
C VAL A 124 -8.58 9.71 -10.06
N GLN A 125 -7.32 9.33 -10.32
CA GLN A 125 -6.34 10.22 -10.94
C GLN A 125 -6.85 10.76 -12.29
N TYR A 126 -7.31 9.88 -13.16
CA TYR A 126 -7.82 10.27 -14.48
C TYR A 126 -9.01 11.23 -14.36
N ARG A 127 -9.98 10.95 -13.49
CA ARG A 127 -11.14 11.82 -13.28
C ARG A 127 -10.75 13.17 -12.70
N ALA A 128 -9.81 13.19 -11.75
CA ALA A 128 -9.29 14.42 -11.15
C ALA A 128 -8.57 15.29 -12.21
N ILE A 129 -7.71 14.70 -13.05
CA ILE A 129 -7.07 15.40 -14.16
C ILE A 129 -8.13 15.96 -15.12
N LYS A 130 -9.13 15.15 -15.49
CA LYS A 130 -10.20 15.59 -16.39
C LYS A 130 -11.02 16.73 -15.79
N MET A 131 -11.36 16.67 -14.50
CA MET A 131 -12.02 17.75 -13.78
C MET A 131 -11.20 19.05 -13.86
N ALA A 132 -9.89 18.97 -13.61
CA ALA A 132 -8.98 20.10 -13.66
C ALA A 132 -8.87 20.73 -15.06
N MET A 133 -8.72 19.89 -16.09
CA MET A 133 -8.57 20.36 -17.47
C MET A 133 -9.84 20.97 -18.05
N THR A 134 -11.02 20.50 -17.60
CA THR A 134 -12.32 20.95 -18.12
C THR A 134 -13.00 21.98 -17.21
N ASN A 135 -12.44 22.24 -16.03
CA ASN A 135 -13.04 23.02 -14.96
C ASN A 135 -14.46 22.53 -14.57
N ASN A 136 -14.75 21.23 -14.79
CA ASN A 136 -16.06 20.65 -14.54
C ASN A 136 -16.15 20.10 -13.11
N LYS A 137 -16.51 20.97 -12.15
CA LYS A 137 -16.60 20.62 -10.72
C LYS A 137 -17.69 19.59 -10.41
N ASP A 138 -18.66 19.36 -11.31
CA ASP A 138 -19.70 18.33 -11.13
C ASP A 138 -19.11 16.91 -11.07
N MET A 139 -17.89 16.72 -11.57
CA MET A 139 -17.16 15.45 -11.48
C MET A 139 -16.76 15.08 -10.04
N LEU A 140 -16.71 16.05 -9.12
CA LEU A 140 -16.24 15.87 -7.74
C LEU A 140 -17.00 14.76 -7.02
N PHE A 141 -18.33 14.75 -7.12
CA PHE A 141 -19.17 13.75 -6.47
C PHE A 141 -18.75 12.32 -6.85
N SER A 142 -18.60 12.08 -8.16
CA SER A 142 -18.21 10.76 -8.67
C SER A 142 -16.78 10.34 -8.30
N ILE A 143 -15.89 11.31 -8.02
CA ILE A 143 -14.52 11.05 -7.57
C ILE A 143 -14.54 10.65 -6.10
N VAL A 144 -15.30 11.39 -5.29
CA VAL A 144 -15.46 11.13 -3.85
C VAL A 144 -16.12 9.77 -3.63
N GLU A 145 -17.17 9.44 -4.38
CA GLU A 145 -17.79 8.10 -4.31
C GLU A 145 -16.78 6.98 -4.61
N LYS A 146 -15.92 7.16 -5.62
CA LYS A 146 -14.92 6.15 -5.94
C LYS A 146 -13.88 5.99 -4.83
N LEU A 147 -13.49 7.09 -4.17
CA LEU A 147 -12.60 7.04 -3.01
C LEU A 147 -13.25 6.36 -1.80
N ASP A 148 -14.54 6.59 -1.57
CA ASP A 148 -15.29 5.93 -0.49
C ASP A 148 -15.47 4.43 -0.73
N GLU A 149 -15.72 4.05 -1.99
CA GLU A 149 -15.68 2.65 -2.41
C GLU A 149 -14.32 2.03 -2.08
N MET A 150 -13.23 2.60 -2.58
CA MET A 150 -11.87 2.11 -2.34
C MET A 150 -11.51 2.02 -0.85
N ASN A 151 -11.93 3.01 -0.06
CA ASN A 151 -11.76 2.99 1.39
C ASN A 151 -12.43 1.77 2.02
N THR A 152 -13.66 1.46 1.58
CA THR A 152 -14.41 0.29 2.04
C THR A 152 -13.71 -1.00 1.66
N ILE A 153 -13.22 -1.11 0.41
CA ILE A 153 -12.45 -2.29 -0.04
C ILE A 153 -11.20 -2.48 0.81
N GLU A 154 -10.44 -1.41 1.06
CA GLU A 154 -9.20 -1.50 1.81
C GLU A 154 -9.44 -1.88 3.28
N LEU A 155 -10.51 -1.40 3.90
CA LEU A 155 -10.91 -1.85 5.24
C LEU A 155 -11.24 -3.34 5.28
N GLN A 156 -11.96 -3.86 4.27
CA GLN A 156 -12.27 -5.29 4.18
C GLN A 156 -11.00 -6.15 4.05
N ILE A 157 -10.05 -5.71 3.22
CA ILE A 157 -8.75 -6.38 3.07
C ILE A 157 -8.00 -6.38 4.40
N LYS A 158 -8.00 -5.26 5.12
CA LYS A 158 -7.33 -5.15 6.41
C LYS A 158 -7.99 -6.01 7.50
N ASP A 159 -9.31 -6.07 7.53
CA ASP A 159 -10.05 -6.93 8.45
C ASP A 159 -9.68 -8.40 8.25
N GLU A 160 -9.62 -8.83 6.99
CA GLU A 160 -9.18 -10.19 6.68
C GLU A 160 -7.70 -10.41 7.02
N LEU A 161 -6.81 -9.48 6.67
CA LEU A 161 -5.38 -9.60 6.98
C LEU A 161 -5.14 -9.75 8.49
N GLU A 162 -5.85 -8.99 9.31
CA GLU A 162 -5.79 -9.14 10.76
C GLU A 162 -6.28 -10.54 11.20
N ARG A 163 -7.40 -11.01 10.64
CA ARG A 163 -7.93 -12.35 10.94
C ARG A 163 -6.90 -13.45 10.64
N GLN A 164 -6.23 -13.36 9.49
CA GLN A 164 -5.17 -14.30 9.10
C GLN A 164 -3.94 -14.15 10.00
N PHE A 165 -3.51 -12.93 10.30
CA PHE A 165 -2.41 -12.66 11.21
C PHE A 165 -2.63 -13.28 12.60
N LEU A 166 -3.82 -13.09 13.19
CA LEU A 166 -4.18 -13.68 14.49
C LEU A 166 -4.15 -15.21 14.42
N SER A 167 -4.75 -15.79 13.37
CA SER A 167 -4.74 -17.24 13.15
C SER A 167 -3.32 -17.78 13.01
N TRP A 168 -2.44 -17.06 12.29
CA TRP A 168 -1.05 -17.42 12.08
C TRP A 168 -0.27 -17.39 13.39
N LYS A 169 -0.49 -16.35 14.21
CA LYS A 169 0.15 -16.20 15.53
C LYS A 169 -0.22 -17.37 16.45
N ASP A 170 -1.49 -17.75 16.49
CA ASP A 170 -2.00 -18.83 17.34
C ASP A 170 -1.46 -20.21 16.90
N ARG A 171 -1.44 -20.49 15.59
CA ARG A 171 -0.98 -21.78 15.06
C ARG A 171 0.49 -22.06 15.36
N LYS A 172 1.34 -21.04 15.19
CA LYS A 172 2.79 -21.16 15.44
C LYS A 172 3.12 -21.20 16.93
N THR A 173 2.34 -20.51 17.78
CA THR A 173 2.45 -20.65 19.24
C THR A 173 2.22 -22.11 19.68
N ASN A 174 1.21 -22.78 19.11
CA ASN A 174 0.92 -24.19 19.42
C ASN A 174 1.98 -25.17 18.88
N GLN A 175 2.63 -24.88 17.75
CA GLN A 175 3.73 -25.70 17.24
C GLN A 175 5.00 -25.60 18.11
N SER A 176 5.29 -24.42 18.65
CA SER A 176 6.44 -24.20 19.55
C SER A 176 6.27 -24.93 20.89
N VAL A 177 5.04 -25.06 21.40
CA VAL A 177 4.74 -25.75 22.67
C VAL A 177 4.81 -27.28 22.55
N ILE A 178 4.55 -27.85 21.37
CA ILE A 178 4.58 -29.31 21.14
C ILE A 178 6.00 -29.83 20.90
N THR A 179 6.97 -28.94 20.63
CA THR A 179 8.36 -29.30 20.32
C THR A 179 9.32 -29.17 21.52
N LEU A 180 8.80 -28.88 22.72
CA LEU A 180 9.53 -28.83 24.00
C LEU A 180 9.12 -30.02 24.88
#